data_AF-N9Q3F1-F1
#
_entry.id   AF-N9Q3F1-F1
#
_cell.length_a   1.000
_cell.length_b   1.000
_cell.length_c   1.000
_cell.angle_alpha   90.00
_cell.angle_beta   90.00
_cell.angle_gamma   90.00
#
_symmetry.space_group_name_H-M   'P 1'
#
loop_
_entity.id
_entity.type
_entity.pdbx_description
1 polymer ?
#
loop_
_entity_poly.entity_id
_entity_poly.type
_entity_poly.pdbx_seq_one_letter_code
_entity_poly.pdbx_strand_id
1 'polypeptide(L)'
;MLEFWFNPQVSVLKKLLIFIVIAATAAGLYWMEPLPLDSILMFVGTGIIFLICRYCKIHFASKNPTGLLYRLLTWIPIALLIALVFMNMQQGEILIPGAQGIAFMALAICLFSPLSLLNQNKSDSGSPHA
;
A
#
# COMPACT_ATOMS: atom_id res chain seq x y z
N MET A 1 -6.25 7.36 -6.00
CA MET A 1 -6.67 5.99 -6.43
C MET A 1 -6.70 5.00 -5.26
N LEU A 2 -5.64 4.86 -4.46
CA LEU A 2 -5.69 4.03 -3.23
C LEU A 2 -6.75 4.49 -2.22
N GLU A 3 -7.16 5.76 -2.20
CA GLU A 3 -8.24 6.27 -1.32
C GLU A 3 -9.57 5.52 -1.47
N PHE A 4 -9.85 4.95 -2.66
CA PHE A 4 -11.04 4.14 -2.92
C PHE A 4 -11.05 2.82 -2.12
N TRP A 5 -9.86 2.28 -1.83
CA TRP A 5 -9.69 1.04 -1.05
C TRP A 5 -9.99 1.25 0.45
N PHE A 6 -9.70 2.45 0.96
CA PHE A 6 -9.89 2.80 2.38
C PHE A 6 -11.25 3.44 2.66
N ASN A 7 -12.09 3.62 1.64
CA ASN A 7 -13.44 4.13 1.83
C ASN A 7 -14.34 2.99 2.40
N PRO A 8 -14.99 3.18 3.56
CA PRO A 8 -15.86 2.18 4.17
C PRO A 8 -17.18 1.97 3.40
N GLN A 9 -17.61 2.91 2.53
CA GLN A 9 -18.83 2.77 1.73
C GLN A 9 -18.68 1.86 0.51
N VAL A 10 -17.47 1.43 0.18
CA VAL A 10 -17.23 0.57 -0.99
C VAL A 10 -17.32 -0.90 -0.56
N SER A 11 -18.26 -1.64 -1.18
CA SER A 11 -18.47 -3.07 -0.92
C SER A 11 -17.17 -3.88 -1.07
N VAL A 12 -16.96 -4.83 -0.14
CA VAL A 12 -15.83 -5.77 -0.11
C VAL A 12 -15.68 -6.50 -1.45
N LEU A 13 -16.79 -6.75 -2.16
CA LEU A 13 -16.78 -7.39 -3.48
C LEU A 13 -16.07 -6.55 -4.55
N LYS A 14 -16.26 -5.22 -4.55
CA LYS A 14 -15.55 -4.32 -5.48
C LYS A 14 -14.06 -4.24 -5.16
N LYS A 15 -13.69 -4.32 -3.87
CA LYS A 15 -12.29 -4.40 -3.43
C LYS A 15 -11.65 -5.70 -3.92
N LEU A 16 -12.34 -6.82 -3.78
CA LEU A 16 -11.84 -8.12 -4.25
C LEU A 16 -11.65 -8.16 -5.78
N LEU A 17 -12.56 -7.56 -6.56
CA LEU A 17 -12.39 -7.42 -8.01
C LEU A 17 -11.13 -6.62 -8.37
N ILE A 18 -10.88 -5.48 -7.71
CA ILE A 18 -9.68 -4.67 -7.94
C ILE A 18 -8.42 -5.47 -7.58
N PHE A 19 -8.44 -6.23 -6.49
CA PHE A 19 -7.33 -7.10 -6.12
C PHE A 19 -7.02 -8.15 -7.20
N ILE A 20 -8.06 -8.80 -7.74
CA ILE A 20 -7.91 -9.78 -8.83
C ILE A 20 -7.31 -9.11 -10.07
N VAL A 21 -7.77 -7.92 -10.45
CA VAL A 21 -7.24 -7.19 -11.61
C VAL A 21 -5.76 -6.87 -11.41
N ILE A 22 -5.36 -6.34 -10.25
CA ILE A 22 -3.96 -6.03 -9.96
C ILE A 22 -3.11 -7.31 -9.94
N ALA A 23 -3.63 -8.41 -9.39
CA ALA A 23 -2.93 -9.69 -9.35
C ALA A 23 -2.73 -10.26 -10.77
N ALA A 24 -3.75 -10.16 -11.63
CA ALA A 24 -3.66 -10.59 -13.02
C ALA A 24 -2.66 -9.72 -13.81
N THR A 25 -2.64 -8.40 -13.60
CA THR A 25 -1.65 -7.51 -14.21
C THR A 25 -0.23 -7.83 -13.73
N ALA A 26 -0.03 -8.07 -12.44
CA ALA A 26 1.27 -8.44 -11.89
C ALA A 26 1.76 -9.79 -12.44
N ALA A 27 0.88 -10.79 -12.55
CA ALA A 27 1.18 -12.09 -13.14
C ALA A 27 1.52 -11.97 -14.64
N GLY A 28 0.76 -11.16 -15.39
CA GLY A 28 1.02 -10.88 -16.80
C GLY A 28 2.38 -10.23 -17.03
N LEU A 29 2.72 -9.20 -16.25
CA LEU A 29 4.03 -8.56 -16.32
C LEU A 29 5.16 -9.50 -15.89
N TYR A 30 4.93 -10.33 -14.86
CA TYR A 30 5.91 -11.32 -14.40
C TYR A 30 6.23 -12.38 -15.46
N TRP A 31 5.27 -12.70 -16.33
CA TRP A 31 5.50 -13.61 -17.45
C TRP A 31 6.35 -13.00 -18.56
N MET A 32 6.26 -11.68 -18.77
CA MET A 32 7.06 -10.98 -19.78
C MET A 32 8.49 -10.78 -19.29
N GLU A 33 8.65 -10.23 -18.09
CA GLU A 33 9.95 -10.00 -17.48
C GLU A 33 9.87 -10.24 -15.97
N PRO A 34 10.46 -11.34 -15.46
CA PRO A 34 10.33 -11.68 -14.05
C PRO A 34 11.23 -10.75 -13.21
N LEU A 35 10.60 -9.97 -12.33
CA LEU A 35 11.32 -9.17 -11.35
C LEU A 35 11.97 -10.08 -10.30
N PRO A 36 13.23 -9.84 -9.91
CA PRO A 36 13.88 -10.62 -8.87
C PRO A 36 13.10 -10.55 -7.56
N LEU A 37 13.09 -11.68 -6.84
CA LEU A 37 12.30 -11.85 -5.64
C LEU A 37 12.69 -10.86 -4.53
N ASP A 38 13.98 -10.49 -4.46
CA ASP A 38 14.49 -9.45 -3.56
C ASP A 38 13.82 -8.09 -3.81
N SER A 39 13.69 -7.68 -5.08
CA SER A 39 13.02 -6.43 -5.44
C SER A 39 11.53 -6.48 -5.11
N ILE A 40 10.86 -7.61 -5.37
CA ILE A 40 9.46 -7.82 -4.98
C ILE A 40 9.31 -7.64 -3.47
N LEU A 41 10.20 -8.25 -2.68
CA LEU A 41 10.18 -8.16 -1.22
C LEU A 41 10.39 -6.72 -0.74
N MET A 42 11.28 -5.95 -1.39
CA MET A 42 11.45 -4.52 -1.11
C MET A 42 10.19 -3.71 -1.44
N PHE A 43 9.52 -3.98 -2.57
CA PHE A 43 8.28 -3.29 -2.94
C PHE A 43 7.12 -3.62 -2.00
N VAL A 44 7.00 -4.88 -1.59
CA VAL A 44 6.05 -5.32 -0.57
C VAL A 44 6.35 -4.64 0.77
N GLY A 45 7.61 -4.62 1.20
CA GLY A 45 8.07 -3.93 2.41
C GLY A 45 7.75 -2.43 2.38
N THR A 46 7.97 -1.78 1.24
CA THR A 46 7.59 -0.39 1.00
C THR A 46 6.09 -0.17 1.14
N GLY A 47 5.27 -1.10 0.64
CA GLY A 47 3.82 -1.10 0.84
C GLY A 47 3.39 -1.19 2.31
N ILE A 48 4.09 -1.99 3.11
CA ILE A 48 3.85 -2.10 4.56
C ILE A 48 4.27 -0.83 5.28
N ILE A 49 5.46 -0.30 4.99
CA ILE A 49 5.94 0.98 5.54
C ILE A 49 4.96 2.10 5.20
N PHE A 50 4.46 2.14 3.96
CA PHE A 50 3.42 3.07 3.52
C PHE A 50 2.17 2.99 4.39
N LEU A 51 1.69 1.78 4.67
CA LEU A 51 0.54 1.56 5.56
C LEU A 51 0.79 2.05 6.98
N ILE A 52 1.97 1.77 7.54
CA ILE A 52 2.35 2.23 8.89
C ILE A 52 2.41 3.76 8.93
N CYS A 53 3.10 4.40 7.97
CA CYS A 53 3.15 5.86 7.86
C CYS A 53 1.75 6.46 7.73
N ARG A 54 0.87 5.85 6.93
CA ARG A 54 -0.52 6.28 6.79
C ARG A 54 -1.31 6.13 8.08
N TYR A 55 -1.19 5.00 8.78
CA TYR A 55 -1.84 4.76 10.05
C TYR A 55 -1.42 5.79 11.10
N CYS A 56 -0.11 6.01 11.25
CA CYS A 56 0.43 7.04 12.13
C CYS A 56 -0.07 8.44 11.74
N LYS A 57 -0.22 8.73 10.44
CA LYS A 57 -0.76 10.02 9.98
C LYS A 57 -2.20 10.23 10.44
N ILE A 58 -3.04 9.20 10.33
CA ILE A 58 -4.46 9.27 10.70
C ILE A 58 -4.62 9.32 12.23
N HIS A 59 -3.90 8.48 12.99
CA HIS A 59 -4.07 8.40 14.45
C HIS A 59 -3.33 9.50 15.24
N PHE A 60 -2.12 9.88 14.82
CA PHE A 60 -1.30 10.83 15.58
C PHE A 60 -1.25 12.23 14.96
N ALA A 61 -1.19 12.34 13.64
CA ALA A 61 -1.01 13.63 12.97
C ALA A 61 -2.33 14.32 12.55
N SER A 62 -3.48 13.64 12.66
CA SER A 62 -4.79 14.26 12.34
C SER A 62 -5.16 15.42 13.28
N LYS A 63 -4.58 15.50 14.48
CA LYS A 63 -4.81 16.62 15.41
C LYS A 63 -3.98 17.86 15.09
N ASN A 64 -2.88 17.75 14.31
CA ASN A 64 -1.97 18.86 13.99
C ASN A 64 -1.48 18.75 12.53
N PRO A 65 -2.30 19.18 11.54
CA PRO A 65 -2.01 19.02 10.10
C PRO A 65 -0.81 19.83 9.59
N THR A 66 -0.31 20.80 10.36
CA THR A 66 0.88 21.62 10.05
C THR A 66 2.18 21.13 10.71
N GLY A 67 2.14 20.04 11.48
CA GLY A 67 3.31 19.52 12.18
C GLY A 67 4.36 18.91 11.24
N LEU A 68 5.66 19.08 11.58
CA LEU A 68 6.78 18.45 10.86
C LEU A 68 6.61 16.94 10.68
N LEU A 69 6.00 16.26 11.65
CA LEU A 69 5.69 14.83 11.58
C LEU A 69 4.71 14.49 10.44
N TYR A 70 3.68 15.31 10.20
CA TYR A 70 2.76 15.10 9.08
C TYR A 70 3.50 15.16 7.75
N ARG A 71 4.40 16.14 7.61
CA ARG A 71 5.23 16.30 6.42
C ARG A 71 6.15 15.09 6.26
N LEU A 72 6.90 14.74 7.29
CA LEU A 72 7.84 13.60 7.27
C LEU A 72 7.14 12.28 6.90
N LEU A 73 6.00 11.96 7.52
CA LEU A 73 5.22 10.75 7.23
C LEU A 73 4.66 10.71 5.80
N THR A 74 4.54 11.87 5.14
CA THR A 74 4.11 11.94 3.74
C THR A 74 5.30 11.78 2.79
N TRP A 75 6.48 12.32 3.16
CA TRP A 75 7.68 12.27 2.33
C TRP A 75 8.42 10.93 2.41
N ILE A 76 8.48 10.26 3.57
CA ILE A 76 9.10 8.93 3.72
C ILE A 76 8.61 7.93 2.67
N PRO A 77 7.29 7.66 2.55
CA PRO A 77 6.80 6.68 1.59
C PRO A 77 7.09 7.06 0.14
N ILE A 78 7.02 8.34 -0.20
CA ILE A 78 7.31 8.85 -1.55
C ILE A 78 8.79 8.66 -1.89
N ALA A 79 9.69 9.02 -0.96
CA ALA A 79 11.12 8.87 -1.14
C ALA A 79 11.51 7.39 -1.29
N LEU A 80 10.89 6.50 -0.51
CA LEU A 80 11.12 5.06 -0.61
C LEU A 80 10.68 4.52 -1.97
N LEU A 81 9.50 4.91 -2.44
CA LEU A 81 8.98 4.52 -3.76
C LEU A 81 9.92 4.96 -4.88
N ILE A 82 10.35 6.23 -4.85
CA ILE A 82 11.29 6.77 -5.84
C ILE A 82 12.61 6.00 -5.78
N ALA A 83 13.17 5.77 -4.59
CA ALA A 83 14.42 5.03 -4.43
C ALA A 83 14.33 3.61 -5.01
N LEU A 84 13.24 2.88 -4.78
CA LEU A 84 13.05 1.54 -5.35
C LEU A 84 12.90 1.56 -6.86
N VAL A 85 12.14 2.52 -7.41
CA VAL A 85 12.00 2.67 -8.86
C VAL A 85 13.38 2.91 -9.48
N PHE A 86 14.17 3.83 -8.92
CA PHE A 86 15.53 4.11 -9.38
C PHE A 86 16.49 2.92 -9.22
N MET A 87 16.43 2.17 -8.12
CA MET A 87 17.27 0.99 -7.91
C MET A 87 17.00 -0.11 -8.94
N ASN A 88 15.75 -0.26 -9.37
CA ASN A 88 15.38 -1.22 -10.42
C ASN A 88 15.63 -0.69 -11.85
N MET A 89 16.04 0.58 -12.04
CA MET A 89 16.43 1.12 -13.35
C MET A 89 17.79 0.64 -13.85
N GLN A 90 18.58 -0.05 -13.02
CA GLN A 90 19.95 -0.47 -13.39
C GLN A 90 20.00 -1.40 -14.62
N GLN A 91 18.86 -1.90 -15.09
CA GLN A 91 18.75 -2.84 -16.21
C GLN A 91 18.25 -2.20 -17.53
N GLY A 92 18.07 -0.88 -17.60
CA GLY A 92 17.86 -0.16 -18.88
C GLY A 92 16.40 0.00 -19.33
N GLU A 93 15.46 -0.76 -18.78
CA GLU A 93 14.02 -0.54 -18.97
C GLU A 93 13.33 -0.16 -17.65
N ILE A 94 12.70 1.02 -17.62
CA ILE A 94 12.09 1.57 -16.40
C ILE A 94 10.63 1.12 -16.27
N LEU A 95 9.97 0.94 -17.42
CA LEU A 95 8.52 0.93 -17.49
C LEU A 95 7.94 -0.41 -17.00
N ILE A 96 8.52 -1.53 -17.42
CA ILE A 96 8.08 -2.88 -17.03
C ILE A 96 8.39 -3.17 -15.54
N PRO A 97 9.66 -3.10 -15.06
CA PRO A 97 9.97 -3.45 -13.66
C PRO A 97 9.41 -2.44 -12.66
N GLY A 98 9.31 -1.16 -13.05
CA GLY A 98 8.65 -0.12 -12.25
C GLY A 98 7.15 -0.37 -12.12
N ALA A 99 6.45 -0.66 -13.21
CA ALA A 99 5.02 -0.97 -13.18
C ALA A 99 4.72 -2.24 -12.36
N GLN A 100 5.55 -3.27 -12.52
CA GLN A 100 5.43 -4.51 -11.79
C GLN A 100 5.68 -4.33 -10.28
N GLY A 101 6.72 -3.57 -9.92
CA GLY A 101 7.00 -3.23 -8.52
C GLY A 101 5.85 -2.46 -7.86
N ILE A 102 5.27 -1.49 -8.57
CA ILE A 102 4.09 -0.75 -8.10
C ILE A 102 2.87 -1.69 -7.97
N ALA A 103 2.68 -2.64 -8.88
CA ALA A 103 1.62 -3.63 -8.79
C ALA A 103 1.77 -4.53 -7.55
N PHE A 104 2.97 -5.02 -7.25
CA PHE A 104 3.25 -5.80 -6.03
C PHE A 104 3.09 -4.97 -4.75
N MET A 105 3.54 -3.72 -4.75
CA MET A 105 3.28 -2.80 -3.65
C MET A 105 1.78 -2.60 -3.44
N ALA A 106 1.00 -2.42 -4.51
CA ALA A 106 -0.45 -2.29 -4.43
C ALA A 106 -1.11 -3.56 -3.91
N LEU A 107 -0.67 -4.75 -4.33
CA LEU A 107 -1.13 -6.03 -3.79
C LEU A 107 -0.86 -6.15 -2.29
N ALA A 108 0.35 -5.82 -1.85
CA ALA A 108 0.71 -5.81 -0.44
C ALA A 108 -0.20 -4.86 0.35
N ILE A 109 -0.38 -3.64 -0.15
CA ILE A 109 -1.26 -2.67 0.50
C ILE A 109 -2.70 -3.18 0.55
N CYS A 110 -3.20 -3.83 -0.50
CA CYS A 110 -4.54 -4.40 -0.54
C CYS A 110 -4.72 -5.56 0.45
N LEU A 111 -3.71 -6.45 0.56
CA LEU A 111 -3.68 -7.58 1.49
C LEU A 111 -3.60 -7.14 2.96
N PHE A 112 -2.78 -6.14 3.25
CA PHE A 112 -2.53 -5.66 4.62
C PHE A 112 -3.45 -4.51 5.05
N SER A 113 -4.18 -3.87 4.12
CA SER A 113 -5.22 -2.87 4.41
C SER A 113 -6.35 -3.38 5.31
N PRO A 114 -6.93 -4.58 5.13
CA PRO A 114 -7.96 -5.07 6.05
C PRO A 114 -7.43 -5.24 7.49
N LEU A 115 -6.11 -5.42 7.70
CA LEU A 115 -5.52 -5.39 9.03
C LEU A 115 -5.65 -3.99 9.69
N SER A 116 -5.54 -2.93 8.89
CA SER A 116 -5.81 -1.55 9.32
C SER A 116 -7.30 -1.27 9.59
N LEU A 117 -8.22 -2.03 8.97
CA LEU A 117 -9.67 -1.97 9.23
C LEU A 117 -10.11 -2.87 10.40
N LEU A 118 -9.39 -3.96 10.68
CA LEU A 118 -9.71 -4.88 11.77
C LEU A 118 -9.59 -4.21 13.16
N ASN A 119 -8.81 -3.13 13.26
CA ASN A 119 -8.77 -2.28 14.46
C ASN A 119 -10.08 -1.49 14.68
N GLN A 120 -10.88 -1.22 13.63
CA GLN A 120 -12.20 -0.59 13.81
C GLN A 120 -13.25 -1.58 14.34
N ASN A 121 -13.08 -2.88 14.12
CA ASN A 121 -14.01 -3.89 14.66
C ASN A 121 -13.75 -4.20 16.14
N LYS A 122 -12.68 -3.65 16.73
CA LYS A 122 -12.42 -3.75 18.18
C LYS A 122 -12.93 -2.54 18.96
N SER A 123 -13.38 -1.48 18.27
CA SER A 123 -14.01 -0.32 18.90
C SER A 123 -15.52 -0.45 19.06
N ASP A 124 -16.12 -1.57 18.63
CA ASP A 124 -17.55 -1.88 18.86
C ASP A 124 -17.76 -3.07 19.81
N SER A 125 -16.74 -3.44 20.60
CA SER A 125 -16.93 -4.24 21.81
C SER A 125 -17.08 -3.31 23.01
N GLY A 126 -18.13 -2.50 22.99
CA GLY A 126 -18.49 -1.55 24.03
C GLY A 126 -19.99 -1.56 24.32
N SER A 127 -20.48 -2.68 24.88
CA SER A 127 -21.75 -2.82 25.64
C SER A 127 -23.06 -2.76 24.83
N PRO A 128 -24.01 -3.68 25.09
CA PRO A 128 -25.01 -3.38 26.11
C PRO A 128 -25.40 -4.59 26.99
N HIS A 129 -25.68 -4.31 28.27
CA HIS A 129 -26.52 -5.04 29.25
C HIS A 129 -25.81 -5.33 30.58
N ALA A 130 -25.98 -4.41 31.54
CA ALA A 130 -26.63 -4.64 32.85
C ALA A 130 -26.53 -3.35 33.68
#